data_AF-A0A952VF42-F1
#
_entry.id   AF-A0A952VF42-F1
#
_cell.length_a   1.000
_cell.length_b   1.000
_cell.length_c   1.000
_cell.angle_alpha   90.00
_cell.angle_beta   90.00
_cell.angle_gamma   90.00
#
_symmetry.space_group_name_H-M   'P 1'
#
loop_
_entity.id
_entity.type
_entity.pdbx_description
1 polymer ?
#
loop_
_entity_poly.entity_id
_entity_poly.type
_entity_poly.pdbx_seq_one_letter_code
_entity_poly.pdbx_strand_id
1 'polypeptide(L)'
;MAIYPPAVAEVSSRCLPKPAADAATGLSANFSCGCFAEFGVAERPEGLVPGVRTDGCGYAAATLAILSDEVAGKATADLGGLSDEVLFKAVERRFGKIAAERNDCLRTCFEAVHLAFSELRERRLSAPEADTPLICTCFGVTEYDVDRAIADGHTDAESIMDATRAGSGCGSCRMLITEIAEASVPTKLIT
;
A
#
# COMPACT_ATOMS: atom_id res chain seq x y z
N MET A 1 -11.64 -20.83 27.87
CA MET A 1 -11.98 -19.46 27.43
C MET A 1 -10.69 -18.81 26.98
N ALA A 2 -10.49 -18.59 25.68
CA ALA A 2 -9.26 -17.95 25.22
C ALA A 2 -9.28 -16.49 25.67
N ILE A 3 -8.46 -16.16 26.66
CA ILE A 3 -8.29 -14.78 27.13
C ILE A 3 -7.42 -14.11 26.07
N TYR A 4 -7.99 -13.13 25.36
CA TYR A 4 -7.20 -12.30 24.46
C TYR A 4 -6.12 -11.57 25.26
N PRO A 5 -4.91 -11.40 24.70
CA PRO A 5 -3.94 -10.47 25.27
C PRO A 5 -4.60 -9.11 25.48
N PRO A 6 -4.31 -8.38 26.59
CA PRO A 6 -4.92 -7.09 26.86
C PRO A 6 -4.83 -6.10 25.69
N ALA A 7 -3.71 -6.12 24.96
CA ALA A 7 -3.50 -5.31 23.76
C ALA A 7 -4.52 -5.60 22.65
N VAL A 8 -4.91 -6.87 22.46
CA VAL A 8 -5.94 -7.26 21.47
C VAL A 8 -7.31 -6.79 21.93
N ALA A 9 -7.62 -6.98 23.22
CA ALA A 9 -8.91 -6.58 23.78
C ALA A 9 -9.14 -5.06 23.64
N GLU A 10 -8.14 -4.26 23.98
CA GLU A 10 -8.19 -2.79 23.85
C GLU A 10 -8.46 -2.37 22.40
N VAL A 11 -7.68 -2.90 21.45
CA VAL A 11 -7.77 -2.50 20.04
C VAL A 11 -9.06 -3.01 19.39
N SER A 12 -9.47 -4.26 19.67
CA SER A 12 -10.67 -4.87 19.09
C SER A 12 -11.98 -4.17 19.49
N SER A 13 -11.96 -3.42 20.61
CA SER A 13 -13.13 -2.67 21.09
C SER A 13 -13.36 -1.34 20.35
N ARG A 14 -12.42 -0.92 19.50
CA ARG A 14 -12.51 0.34 18.75
C ARG A 14 -13.57 0.24 17.66
N CYS A 15 -14.32 1.32 17.48
CA CYS A 15 -15.18 1.48 16.32
C CYS A 15 -14.32 1.96 15.14
N LEU A 16 -14.10 1.09 14.16
CA LEU A 16 -13.30 1.41 12.98
C LEU A 16 -14.20 1.95 11.86
N PRO A 17 -13.71 2.92 11.08
CA PRO A 17 -14.46 3.42 9.94
C PRO A 17 -14.65 2.31 8.91
N LYS A 18 -15.84 2.25 8.32
CA LYS A 18 -16.09 1.36 7.18
C LYS A 18 -15.37 1.87 5.94
N PRO A 19 -15.01 1.00 4.98
CA PRO A 19 -14.54 1.42 3.67
C PRO A 19 -15.46 2.49 3.05
N ALA A 20 -14.87 3.57 2.55
CA ALA A 20 -15.60 4.60 1.82
C ALA A 20 -16.18 4.02 0.52
N ALA A 21 -17.24 4.64 -0.02
CA ALA A 21 -17.91 4.15 -1.23
C ALA A 21 -17.00 4.16 -2.48
N ASP A 22 -16.06 5.10 -2.53
CA ASP A 22 -15.08 5.26 -3.60
C ASP A 22 -13.73 4.57 -3.30
N ALA A 23 -13.59 3.92 -2.14
CA ALA A 23 -12.36 3.22 -1.79
C ALA A 23 -12.12 2.04 -2.76
N ALA A 24 -10.84 1.74 -3.01
CA ALA A 24 -10.43 0.43 -3.50
C ALA A 24 -10.53 -0.56 -2.34
N THR A 25 -11.00 -1.77 -2.61
CA THR A 25 -11.42 -2.74 -1.59
C THR A 25 -10.86 -4.13 -1.87
N GLY A 26 -10.46 -4.81 -0.80
CA GLY A 26 -10.04 -6.21 -0.85
C GLY A 26 -10.82 -7.01 0.16
N LEU A 27 -11.38 -8.13 -0.28
CA LEU A 27 -12.15 -9.06 0.56
C LEU A 27 -11.45 -10.42 0.54
N SER A 28 -11.05 -10.90 1.71
CA SER A 28 -10.56 -12.27 1.92
C SER A 28 -11.45 -12.98 2.94
N ALA A 29 -11.53 -14.30 2.83
CA ALA A 29 -12.29 -15.14 3.74
C ALA A 29 -11.50 -16.40 4.12
N ASN A 30 -11.69 -16.84 5.36
CA ASN A 30 -11.16 -18.11 5.84
C ASN A 30 -12.28 -19.12 6.02
N PHE A 31 -12.33 -20.13 5.16
CA PHE A 31 -13.36 -21.17 5.19
C PHE A 31 -13.26 -22.10 6.40
N SER A 32 -12.11 -22.17 7.08
CA SER A 32 -11.94 -23.02 8.27
C SER A 32 -12.74 -22.52 9.47
N CYS A 33 -12.89 -21.19 9.61
CA CYS A 33 -13.64 -20.57 10.70
C CYS A 33 -14.83 -19.72 10.24
N GLY A 34 -14.99 -19.52 8.93
CA GLY A 34 -16.07 -18.74 8.32
C GLY A 34 -15.88 -17.23 8.37
N CYS A 35 -14.75 -16.72 8.88
CA CYS A 35 -14.56 -15.28 9.00
C CYS A 35 -14.18 -14.62 7.67
N PHE A 36 -14.64 -13.40 7.45
CA PHE A 36 -14.19 -12.53 6.36
C PHE A 36 -13.47 -11.29 6.90
N ALA A 37 -12.52 -10.80 6.12
CA ALA A 37 -11.82 -9.54 6.34
C ALA A 37 -11.93 -8.70 5.08
N GLU A 38 -12.39 -7.47 5.25
CA GLU A 38 -12.43 -6.48 4.21
C GLU A 38 -11.59 -5.28 4.60
N PHE A 39 -10.69 -4.90 3.71
CA PHE A 39 -9.88 -3.71 3.83
C PHE A 39 -10.19 -2.79 2.66
N GLY A 40 -10.42 -1.52 2.95
CA GLY A 40 -10.64 -0.48 1.97
C GLY A 40 -9.60 0.61 2.11
N VAL A 41 -9.17 1.18 0.99
CA VAL A 41 -8.26 2.31 0.96
C VAL A 41 -8.73 3.32 -0.07
N ALA A 42 -8.96 4.55 0.39
CA ALA A 42 -9.25 5.69 -0.47
C ALA A 42 -8.05 6.64 -0.47
N GLU A 43 -7.68 7.16 -1.65
CA GLU A 43 -6.62 8.15 -1.75
C GLU A 43 -7.21 9.56 -1.67
N ARG A 44 -6.60 10.42 -0.85
CA ARG A 44 -6.95 11.82 -0.64
C ARG A 44 -5.68 12.69 -0.65
N PRO A 45 -5.81 14.03 -0.81
CA PRO A 45 -4.65 14.93 -0.76
C PRO A 45 -3.83 14.82 0.54
N GLU A 46 -4.50 14.55 1.67
CA GLU A 46 -3.90 14.36 2.99
C GLU A 46 -3.26 12.98 3.23
N GLY A 47 -3.40 12.04 2.28
CA GLY A 47 -2.86 10.69 2.36
C GLY A 47 -3.92 9.60 2.18
N LEU A 48 -3.55 8.36 2.51
CA LEU A 48 -4.45 7.22 2.41
C LEU A 48 -5.45 7.20 3.57
N VAL A 49 -6.72 7.01 3.25
CA VAL A 49 -7.83 6.89 4.20
C VAL A 49 -8.32 5.43 4.20
N PRO A 50 -7.89 4.62 5.18
CA PRO A 50 -8.30 3.24 5.28
C PRO A 50 -9.68 3.10 5.94
N GLY A 51 -10.40 2.05 5.56
CA GLY A 51 -11.59 1.59 6.25
C GLY A 51 -11.62 0.08 6.30
N VAL A 52 -12.24 -0.51 7.32
CA VAL A 52 -12.20 -1.97 7.52
C VAL A 52 -13.55 -2.52 7.95
N ARG A 53 -13.77 -3.79 7.66
CA ARG A 53 -14.96 -4.53 8.07
C ARG A 53 -14.62 -6.02 8.24
N THR A 54 -15.11 -6.64 9.30
CA THR A 54 -14.93 -8.08 9.56
C THR A 54 -16.05 -8.59 10.47
N ASP A 55 -16.44 -9.85 10.30
CA ASP A 55 -17.23 -10.63 11.27
C ASP A 55 -16.34 -11.55 12.13
N GLY A 56 -15.03 -11.47 11.94
CA GLY A 56 -14.06 -12.32 12.57
C GLY A 56 -13.96 -12.10 14.08
N CYS A 57 -13.19 -12.98 14.71
CA CYS A 57 -12.92 -12.88 16.13
C CYS A 57 -12.18 -11.58 16.48
N GLY A 58 -12.17 -11.20 17.77
CA GLY A 58 -11.50 -9.97 18.24
C GLY A 58 -10.04 -9.83 17.80
N TYR A 59 -9.34 -10.95 17.57
CA TYR A 59 -7.98 -10.93 17.00
C TYR A 59 -7.95 -10.39 15.57
N ALA A 60 -8.87 -10.82 14.71
CA ALA A 60 -8.96 -10.34 13.33
C ALA A 60 -9.34 -8.86 13.29
N ALA A 61 -10.33 -8.46 14.09
CA ALA A 61 -10.73 -7.06 14.23
C ALA A 61 -9.57 -6.17 14.70
N ALA A 62 -8.83 -6.60 15.72
CA ALA A 62 -7.68 -5.85 16.22
C ALA A 62 -6.52 -5.82 15.21
N THR A 63 -6.31 -6.89 14.44
CA THR A 63 -5.29 -6.93 13.38
C THR A 63 -5.61 -5.90 12.31
N LEU A 64 -6.85 -5.89 11.79
CA LEU A 64 -7.29 -4.91 10.79
C LEU A 64 -7.19 -3.46 11.30
N ALA A 65 -7.50 -3.23 12.59
CA ALA A 65 -7.32 -1.92 13.21
C ALA A 65 -5.86 -1.46 13.16
N ILE A 66 -4.90 -2.33 13.48
CA ILE A 66 -3.48 -1.99 13.44
C ILE A 66 -3.03 -1.71 12.01
N LEU A 67 -3.45 -2.55 11.04
CA LEU A 67 -3.11 -2.33 9.64
C LEU A 67 -3.73 -1.03 9.10
N SER A 68 -4.93 -0.68 9.57
CA SER A 68 -5.57 0.60 9.29
C SER A 68 -4.75 1.77 9.85
N ASP A 69 -4.34 1.71 11.12
CA ASP A 69 -3.48 2.72 11.75
C ASP A 69 -2.13 2.87 11.00
N GLU A 70 -1.59 1.77 10.47
CA GLU A 70 -0.33 1.78 9.71
C GLU A 70 -0.44 2.36 8.30
N VAL A 71 -1.64 2.38 7.71
CA VAL A 71 -1.88 2.94 6.37
C VAL A 71 -2.36 4.39 6.46
N ALA A 72 -3.09 4.76 7.51
CA ALA A 72 -3.74 6.04 7.65
C ALA A 72 -2.76 7.23 7.50
N GLY A 73 -3.08 8.15 6.58
CA GLY A 73 -2.36 9.39 6.35
C GLY A 73 -0.99 9.25 5.67
N LYS A 74 -0.55 8.02 5.35
CA LYS A 74 0.72 7.79 4.64
C LYS A 74 0.52 7.87 3.12
N ALA A 75 1.59 8.16 2.38
CA ALA A 75 1.60 7.92 0.95
C ALA A 75 1.85 6.43 0.67
N THR A 76 1.41 5.92 -0.49
CA THR A 76 1.66 4.51 -0.87
C THR A 76 3.17 4.19 -0.92
N ALA A 77 4.01 5.19 -1.24
CA ALA A 77 5.47 5.13 -1.21
C ALA A 77 6.04 4.74 0.16
N ASP A 78 5.41 5.18 1.25
CA ASP A 78 5.96 5.05 2.60
C ASP A 78 5.59 3.72 3.27
N LEU A 79 4.86 2.85 2.56
CA LEU A 79 4.33 1.60 3.12
C LEU A 79 5.33 0.43 3.06
N GLY A 80 6.53 0.65 2.54
CA GLY A 80 7.59 -0.37 2.52
C GLY A 80 7.23 -1.63 1.71
N GLY A 81 6.41 -1.47 0.65
CA GLY A 81 5.99 -2.56 -0.23
C GLY A 81 4.91 -3.50 0.35
N LEU A 82 4.43 -3.26 1.57
CA LEU A 82 3.36 -4.02 2.22
C LEU A 82 3.58 -5.54 2.29
N SER A 83 4.82 -6.05 2.23
CA SER A 83 5.07 -7.49 2.27
C SER A 83 4.52 -8.13 3.55
N ASP A 84 4.23 -9.43 3.52
CA ASP A 84 3.73 -10.16 4.69
C ASP A 84 4.64 -9.98 5.91
N GLU A 85 5.96 -9.88 5.71
CA GLU A 85 6.91 -9.61 6.79
C GLU A 85 6.76 -8.20 7.38
N VAL A 86 6.50 -7.19 6.55
CA VAL A 86 6.27 -5.81 6.98
C VAL A 86 4.98 -5.72 7.78
N LEU A 87 3.90 -6.31 7.26
CA LEU A 87 2.60 -6.35 7.93
C LEU A 87 2.69 -7.13 9.25
N PHE A 88 3.36 -8.28 9.25
CA PHE A 88 3.59 -9.08 10.45
C PHE A 88 4.33 -8.29 11.53
N LYS A 89 5.43 -7.62 11.18
CA LYS A 89 6.19 -6.79 12.13
C LYS A 89 5.38 -5.63 12.70
N ALA A 90 4.45 -5.07 11.92
CA ALA A 90 3.56 -4.04 12.42
C ALA A 90 2.59 -4.57 13.48
N VAL A 91 2.02 -5.76 13.26
CA VAL A 91 1.14 -6.42 14.23
C VAL A 91 1.93 -6.87 15.46
N GLU A 92 3.10 -7.47 15.29
CA GLU A 92 3.96 -7.95 16.38
C GLU A 92 4.41 -6.80 17.30
N ARG A 93 4.73 -5.61 16.75
CA ARG A 93 5.06 -4.42 17.57
C ARG A 93 3.95 -4.03 18.55
N ARG A 94 2.69 -4.33 18.23
CA ARG A 94 1.52 -3.97 19.05
C ARG A 94 1.06 -5.11 19.95
N PHE A 95 1.05 -6.34 19.45
CA PHE A 95 0.59 -7.51 20.21
C PHE A 95 1.69 -8.23 20.98
N GLY A 96 2.96 -7.93 20.71
CA GLY A 96 4.09 -8.72 21.18
C GLY A 96 4.11 -10.09 20.48
N LYS A 97 4.57 -11.12 21.21
CA LYS A 97 4.72 -12.46 20.65
C LYS A 97 3.38 -13.03 20.19
N ILE A 98 3.32 -13.36 18.89
CA ILE A 98 2.13 -13.94 18.27
C ILE A 98 2.16 -15.47 18.38
N ALA A 99 1.04 -16.06 18.80
CA ALA A 99 0.89 -17.52 18.86
C ALA A 99 0.58 -18.09 17.48
N ALA A 100 1.15 -19.26 17.17
CA ALA A 100 1.04 -19.88 15.85
C ALA A 100 -0.41 -20.17 15.43
N GLU A 101 -1.32 -20.42 16.37
CA GLU A 101 -2.75 -20.66 16.06
C GLU A 101 -3.48 -19.42 15.52
N ARG A 102 -2.82 -18.24 15.51
CA ARG A 102 -3.37 -16.98 14.99
C ARG A 102 -2.89 -16.65 13.57
N ASN A 103 -2.01 -17.45 12.98
CA ASN A 103 -1.47 -17.21 11.64
C ASN A 103 -2.56 -17.15 10.57
N ASP A 104 -3.59 -17.98 10.70
CA ASP A 104 -4.72 -17.96 9.78
C ASP A 104 -5.52 -16.64 9.83
N CYS A 105 -5.68 -16.05 11.02
CA CYS A 105 -6.32 -14.74 11.14
C CYS A 105 -5.46 -13.63 10.51
N LEU A 106 -4.13 -13.69 10.68
CA LEU A 106 -3.21 -12.74 10.07
C LEU A 106 -3.24 -12.81 8.55
N ARG A 107 -3.12 -14.02 7.98
CA ARG A 107 -3.12 -14.24 6.54
C ARG A 107 -4.38 -13.70 5.87
N THR A 108 -5.55 -13.96 6.44
CA THR A 108 -6.82 -13.42 5.93
C THR A 108 -6.85 -11.89 5.96
N CYS A 109 -6.30 -11.25 7.00
CA CYS A 109 -6.21 -9.79 7.05
C CYS A 109 -5.20 -9.22 6.04
N PHE A 110 -4.03 -9.87 5.89
CA PHE A 110 -2.98 -9.43 4.97
C PHE A 110 -3.43 -9.57 3.52
N GLU A 111 -4.07 -10.68 3.16
CA GLU A 111 -4.65 -10.89 1.84
C GLU A 111 -5.70 -9.83 1.51
N ALA A 112 -6.56 -9.46 2.46
CA ALA A 112 -7.52 -8.37 2.26
C ALA A 112 -6.82 -7.02 1.98
N VAL A 113 -5.72 -6.71 2.68
CA VAL A 113 -4.90 -5.52 2.40
C VAL A 113 -4.30 -5.58 1.00
N HIS A 114 -3.68 -6.71 0.64
CA HIS A 114 -3.06 -6.89 -0.68
C HIS A 114 -4.05 -6.74 -1.83
N LEU A 115 -5.24 -7.31 -1.69
CA LEU A 115 -6.31 -7.18 -2.68
C LEU A 115 -6.78 -5.72 -2.81
N ALA A 116 -6.92 -5.00 -1.69
CA ALA A 116 -7.31 -3.59 -1.72
C ALA A 116 -6.29 -2.71 -2.45
N PHE A 117 -5.00 -2.94 -2.22
CA PHE A 117 -3.93 -2.19 -2.92
C PHE A 117 -3.74 -2.64 -4.37
N SER A 118 -4.06 -3.89 -4.69
CA SER A 118 -4.10 -4.38 -6.08
C SER A 118 -5.22 -3.68 -6.86
N GLU A 119 -6.42 -3.58 -6.29
CA GLU A 119 -7.52 -2.83 -6.91
C GLU A 119 -7.17 -1.33 -7.03
N LEU A 120 -6.55 -0.72 -6.00
CA LEU A 120 -6.10 0.68 -6.08
C LEU A 120 -5.14 0.89 -7.26
N ARG A 121 -4.21 -0.04 -7.45
CA ARG A 121 -3.25 -0.02 -8.56
C ARG A 121 -3.97 -0.15 -9.90
N GLU A 122 -4.91 -1.08 -10.04
CA GLU A 122 -5.71 -1.25 -11.27
C GLU A 122 -6.53 0.01 -11.61
N ARG A 123 -7.11 0.68 -10.61
CA ARG A 123 -7.81 1.94 -10.80
C ARG A 123 -6.90 3.06 -11.29
N ARG A 124 -5.66 3.14 -10.79
CA ARG A 124 -4.65 4.09 -11.28
C ARG A 124 -4.25 3.81 -12.73
N LEU A 125 -4.10 2.52 -13.10
CA LEU A 125 -3.72 2.11 -14.44
C LEU A 125 -4.83 2.27 -15.49
N SER A 126 -6.10 2.24 -15.07
CA SER A 126 -7.27 2.39 -15.94
C SER A 126 -7.70 3.85 -16.12
N ALA A 127 -7.01 4.81 -15.52
CA ALA A 127 -7.22 6.22 -15.77
C ALA A 127 -6.88 6.54 -17.26
N PRO A 128 -7.81 7.13 -18.03
CA PRO A 128 -7.55 7.45 -19.42
C PRO A 128 -6.63 8.67 -19.49
N GLU A 129 -5.41 8.52 -20.02
CA GLU A 129 -4.96 9.24 -21.24
C GLU A 129 -3.47 9.09 -21.59
N ALA A 130 -3.24 9.26 -22.90
CA ALA A 130 -2.01 9.26 -23.72
C ALA A 130 -1.39 7.87 -24.00
N ASP A 131 -1.29 7.54 -25.30
CA ASP A 131 -0.51 6.43 -25.91
C ASP A 131 1.00 6.57 -25.58
N THR A 132 1.33 6.55 -24.30
CA THR A 132 2.68 6.77 -23.80
C THR A 132 3.06 5.57 -22.94
N PRO A 133 4.27 5.02 -23.12
CA PRO A 133 4.74 3.85 -22.39
C PRO A 133 4.60 4.03 -20.88
N LEU A 134 4.05 3.02 -20.21
CA LEU A 134 3.96 2.99 -18.76
C LEU A 134 5.34 2.69 -18.15
N ILE A 135 5.89 3.64 -17.39
CA ILE A 135 7.21 3.53 -16.76
C ILE A 135 7.10 2.91 -15.35
N CYS A 136 6.17 3.39 -14.53
CA CYS A 136 5.94 2.86 -13.18
C CYS A 136 4.57 2.23 -13.04
N THR A 137 4.54 0.90 -12.95
CA THR A 137 3.28 0.17 -12.78
C THR A 137 2.69 0.27 -11.37
N CYS A 138 3.46 0.68 -10.35
CA CYS A 138 2.94 0.84 -8.98
C CYS A 138 2.09 2.11 -8.82
N PHE A 139 2.48 3.20 -9.48
CA PHE A 139 1.86 4.51 -9.34
C PHE A 139 1.15 4.98 -10.60
N GLY A 140 1.21 4.23 -11.70
CA GLY A 140 0.59 4.63 -12.96
C GLY A 140 1.35 5.75 -13.67
N VAL A 141 2.67 5.85 -13.46
CA VAL A 141 3.49 6.93 -14.07
C VAL A 141 3.89 6.52 -15.48
N THR A 142 3.61 7.40 -16.44
CA THR A 142 3.92 7.22 -17.86
C THR A 142 5.25 7.90 -18.23
N GLU A 143 5.76 7.62 -19.44
CA GLU A 143 6.91 8.32 -20.00
C GLU A 143 6.64 9.81 -20.11
N TYR A 144 5.42 10.20 -20.47
CA TYR A 144 5.01 11.61 -20.50
C TYR A 144 5.12 12.30 -19.15
N ASP A 145 4.77 11.63 -18.05
CA ASP A 145 4.93 12.19 -16.70
C ASP A 145 6.40 12.40 -16.33
N VAL A 146 7.27 11.50 -16.78
CA VAL A 146 8.73 11.60 -16.58
C VAL A 146 9.30 12.76 -17.41
N ASP A 147 8.93 12.85 -18.69
CA ASP A 147 9.34 13.94 -19.58
C ASP A 147 8.87 15.30 -19.07
N ARG A 148 7.64 15.37 -18.54
CA ARG A 148 7.12 16.58 -17.91
C ARG A 148 7.93 16.96 -16.68
N ALA A 149 8.28 16.00 -15.82
CA ALA A 149 9.14 16.28 -14.66
C ALA A 149 10.52 16.80 -15.08
N ILE A 150 11.10 16.25 -16.15
CA ILE A 150 12.37 16.74 -16.72
C ILE A 150 12.20 18.17 -17.26
N ALA A 151 11.10 18.44 -17.97
CA ALA A 151 10.79 19.78 -18.48
C ALA A 151 10.57 20.82 -17.37
N ASP A 152 10.04 20.39 -16.23
CA ASP A 152 9.86 21.21 -15.02
C ASP A 152 11.18 21.45 -14.25
N GLY A 153 12.30 20.85 -14.71
CA GLY A 153 13.65 21.11 -14.21
C GLY A 153 14.24 20.02 -13.32
N HIS A 154 13.58 18.86 -13.21
CA HIS A 154 14.10 17.72 -12.47
C HIS A 154 15.12 16.95 -13.33
N THR A 155 16.42 17.21 -13.16
CA THR A 155 17.49 16.65 -14.03
C THR A 155 18.17 15.39 -13.49
N ASP A 156 17.95 15.06 -12.22
CA ASP A 156 18.49 13.85 -11.59
C ASP A 156 17.39 12.82 -11.33
N ALA A 157 17.76 11.54 -11.38
CA ALA A 157 16.82 10.44 -11.24
C ALA A 157 16.08 10.46 -9.89
N GLU A 158 16.74 10.88 -8.81
CA GLU A 158 16.16 10.99 -7.47
C GLU A 158 15.07 12.07 -7.43
N SER A 159 15.36 13.25 -7.94
CA SER A 159 14.43 14.36 -8.12
C SER A 159 13.22 14.00 -8.98
N ILE A 160 13.41 13.26 -10.08
CA ILE A 160 12.31 12.78 -10.94
C ILE A 160 11.43 11.77 -10.18
N MET A 161 12.05 10.85 -9.44
CA MET A 161 11.35 9.86 -8.61
C MET A 161 10.53 10.52 -7.50
N ASP A 162 11.05 11.58 -6.88
CA ASP A 162 10.33 12.34 -5.86
C ASP A 162 9.14 13.11 -6.45
N ALA A 163 9.32 13.76 -7.60
CA ALA A 163 8.27 14.52 -8.27
C ALA A 163 7.12 13.63 -8.77
N THR A 164 7.45 12.47 -9.34
CA THR A 164 6.47 11.54 -9.93
C THR A 164 5.99 10.45 -8.98
N ARG A 165 6.64 10.32 -7.81
CA ARG A 165 6.57 9.17 -6.88
C ARG A 165 7.04 7.83 -7.47
N ALA A 166 7.48 7.81 -8.73
CA ALA A 166 7.93 6.58 -9.38
C ALA A 166 9.14 6.00 -8.65
N GLY A 167 9.25 4.68 -8.61
CA GLY A 167 10.36 4.00 -7.93
C GLY A 167 10.16 3.78 -6.43
N SER A 168 9.34 4.56 -5.73
CA SER A 168 9.14 4.42 -4.28
C SER A 168 8.32 3.20 -3.83
N GLY A 169 7.69 2.47 -4.76
CA GLY A 169 6.86 1.28 -4.51
C GLY A 169 7.72 0.03 -4.48
N CYS A 170 7.61 -0.81 -5.51
CA CYS A 170 8.44 -2.02 -5.62
C CYS A 170 9.89 -1.76 -6.07
N GLY A 171 10.19 -0.55 -6.57
CA GLY A 171 11.53 -0.18 -7.04
C GLY A 171 11.92 -0.70 -8.44
N SER A 172 11.08 -1.46 -9.14
CA SER A 172 11.46 -2.07 -10.43
C SER A 172 11.74 -1.05 -11.54
N CYS A 173 11.09 0.11 -11.51
CA CYS A 173 11.24 1.16 -12.52
C CYS A 173 12.43 2.10 -12.25
N ARG A 174 13.16 1.96 -11.13
CA ARG A 174 14.27 2.86 -10.77
C ARG A 174 15.38 2.90 -11.81
N MET A 175 15.77 1.73 -12.32
CA MET A 175 16.80 1.62 -13.37
C MET A 175 16.36 2.34 -14.64
N LEU A 176 15.13 2.09 -15.09
CA LEU A 176 14.57 2.71 -16.30
C LEU A 176 14.49 4.24 -16.18
N ILE A 177 14.08 4.76 -15.02
CA ILE A 177 14.04 6.22 -14.76
C ILE A 177 15.45 6.81 -14.80
N THR A 178 16.44 6.10 -14.28
CA THR A 178 17.85 6.54 -14.30
C THR A 178 18.37 6.64 -15.73
N GLU A 179 18.08 5.64 -16.57
CA GLU A 179 18.46 5.64 -17.99
C GLU A 179 17.82 6.82 -18.76
N ILE A 180 16.55 7.12 -18.50
CA ILE A 180 15.84 8.26 -19.13
C ILE A 180 16.44 9.60 -18.66
N ALA A 181 16.73 9.73 -17.35
CA ALA A 181 17.36 10.92 -16.79
C ALA A 181 18.76 11.15 -17.40
N GLU A 182 19.59 10.11 -17.50
CA GLU A 182 20.92 10.21 -18.10
C GLU A 182 20.88 10.55 -19.60
N ALA A 183 19.90 10.02 -20.34
CA ALA A 183 19.72 10.31 -21.76
C ALA A 183 19.26 11.76 -22.03
N SER A 184 18.51 12.36 -21.11
CA SER A 184 17.96 13.71 -21.25
C SER A 184 18.95 14.82 -20.83
N VAL A 185 19.94 14.50 -20.00
CA VAL A 185 21.03 15.44 -19.67
C VAL A 185 22.04 15.44 -20.83
N PRO A 186 22.31 16.58 -21.49
CA PRO A 186 23.27 16.63 -22.58
C PRO A 186 24.66 16.26 -22.06
N THR A 187 25.15 15.09 -22.47
CA THR A 187 26.49 14.59 -22.19
C THR A 187 27.51 15.66 -22.54
N LYS A 188 28.09 16.29 -21.52
CA LYS A 188 29.23 17.19 -21.66
C LYS A 188 30.40 16.32 -22.15
N LEU A 189 30.60 16.30 -23.47
CA LEU A 189 31.73 15.67 -24.14
C LEU A 189 33.01 16.03 -23.39
N ILE A 190 33.61 15.03 -22.77
CA ILE A 190 34.91 15.11 -22.11
C ILE A 190 35.92 15.46 -23.22
N THR A 191 36.45 16.69 -23.19
CA THR A 191 37.62 17.12 -23.96
C THR A 191 38.81 17.13 -23.03
#